data_AF-A0A7J6QN27-F1
#
_entry.id   AF-A0A7J6QN27-F1
#
_cell.length_a   1.000
_cell.length_b   1.000
_cell.length_c   1.000
_cell.angle_alpha   90.00
_cell.angle_beta   90.00
_cell.angle_gamma   90.00
#
_symmetry.space_group_name_H-M   'P 1'
#
loop_
_entity.id
_entity.type
_entity.pdbx_description
1 polymer ?
#
loop_
_entity_poly.entity_id
_entity_poly.type
_entity_poly.pdbx_seq_one_letter_code
_entity_poly.pdbx_strand_id
1 'polypeptide(L)'
;YLGGVSWAILVARVCQLFPNMGPSQLVVRFFRVYSRWNWDPSEGAVILCHSEQRSGDGFQHHKVWCPPPKRTTVEQPMAASASPMAVITPAYPSMNSTFGVTSMTMETLKRELERGASIIATKGVNLSSRANWESLIEPLHFFQYDQGGYKQFLQIEIGGASELSHKSAEGLVNSKLKPLLLRKMPEAVPEDSCKVTYRAWTGAMPIEDPCREYPYCSALFVGLSIPVGMDLRPAVREFMERLGVELATQMPEYKAGGMFDVRVRHVPSASLPDSVRSVTCKRKTADLPDDDATNDDAAKRVRLT
;
A
#
# COMPACT_ATOMS: atom_id res chain seq x y z
N TYR A 1 -0.63 -2.92 -1.50
CA TYR A 1 -1.75 -2.61 -0.57
C TYR A 1 -3.05 -2.97 -1.26
N LEU A 2 -4.18 -2.39 -0.84
CA LEU A 2 -5.47 -2.56 -1.51
C LEU A 2 -5.45 -1.82 -2.86
N GLY A 3 -6.01 -2.45 -3.88
CA GLY A 3 -6.31 -1.80 -5.16
C GLY A 3 -7.64 -1.06 -5.12
N GLY A 4 -7.98 -0.36 -6.20
CA GLY A 4 -9.21 0.42 -6.31
C GLY A 4 -10.48 -0.41 -6.08
N VAL A 5 -10.56 -1.61 -6.64
CA VAL A 5 -11.70 -2.52 -6.47
C VAL A 5 -11.89 -2.92 -5.00
N SER A 6 -10.81 -3.23 -4.29
CA SER A 6 -10.88 -3.58 -2.87
C SER A 6 -11.40 -2.41 -2.03
N TRP A 7 -10.90 -1.19 -2.26
CA TRP A 7 -11.41 0.01 -1.58
C TRP A 7 -12.89 0.26 -1.88
N ALA A 8 -13.30 0.13 -3.15
CA ALA A 8 -14.68 0.31 -3.56
C ALA A 8 -15.63 -0.69 -2.87
N ILE A 9 -15.22 -1.96 -2.73
CA ILE A 9 -15.99 -2.98 -2.02
C ILE A 9 -16.12 -2.64 -0.52
N LEU A 10 -15.02 -2.20 0.12
CA LEU A 10 -15.08 -1.79 1.52
C LEU A 10 -16.05 -0.61 1.73
N VAL A 11 -15.98 0.40 0.85
CA VAL A 11 -16.90 1.55 0.91
C VAL A 11 -18.34 1.12 0.65
N ALA A 12 -18.58 0.28 -0.36
CA ALA A 12 -19.91 -0.24 -0.68
C ALA A 12 -20.53 -1.01 0.50
N ARG A 13 -19.73 -1.78 1.23
CA ARG A 13 -20.21 -2.48 2.43
C ARG A 13 -20.66 -1.49 3.51
N VAL A 14 -19.93 -0.38 3.70
CA VAL A 14 -20.33 0.67 4.64
C VAL A 14 -21.61 1.35 4.19
N CYS A 15 -21.79 1.61 2.88
CA CYS A 15 -23.05 2.12 2.33
C CYS A 15 -24.23 1.18 2.62
N GLN A 16 -24.05 -0.14 2.48
CA GLN A 16 -25.09 -1.13 2.83
C GLN A 16 -25.46 -1.11 4.32
N LEU A 17 -24.49 -0.90 5.20
CA LEU A 17 -24.72 -0.81 6.65
C LEU A 17 -25.41 0.50 7.06
N PHE A 18 -25.27 1.57 6.27
CA PHE A 18 -25.77 2.91 6.59
C PHE A 18 -26.42 3.59 5.36
N PRO A 19 -27.56 3.08 4.85
CA PRO A 19 -28.11 3.45 3.54
C PRO A 19 -28.58 4.91 3.42
N ASN A 20 -28.92 5.55 4.54
CA ASN A 20 -29.49 6.91 4.55
C ASN A 20 -28.45 8.00 4.93
N MET A 21 -27.17 7.64 5.04
CA MET A 21 -26.11 8.59 5.42
C MET A 21 -25.51 9.29 4.21
N GLY A 22 -25.25 10.60 4.33
CA GLY A 22 -24.53 11.36 3.32
C GLY A 22 -23.04 10.94 3.22
N PRO A 23 -22.35 11.27 2.11
CA PRO A 23 -20.97 10.83 1.84
C PRO A 23 -19.99 11.13 2.98
N SER A 24 -20.11 12.32 3.55
CA SER A 24 -19.30 12.85 4.63
C SER A 24 -19.47 12.03 5.93
N GLN A 25 -20.68 11.60 6.25
CA GLN A 25 -20.96 10.70 7.38
C GLN A 25 -20.50 9.27 7.10
N LEU A 26 -20.56 8.82 5.84
CA LEU A 26 -20.07 7.50 5.43
C LEU A 26 -18.55 7.36 5.63
N VAL A 27 -17.77 8.43 5.42
CA VAL A 27 -16.32 8.42 5.76
C VAL A 27 -16.11 8.17 7.26
N VAL A 28 -16.89 8.84 8.13
CA VAL A 28 -16.83 8.63 9.58
C VAL A 28 -17.16 7.18 9.94
N ARG A 29 -18.20 6.62 9.32
CA ARG A 29 -18.57 5.21 9.52
C ARG A 29 -17.51 4.25 8.98
N PHE A 30 -16.88 4.55 7.86
CA PHE A 30 -15.84 3.72 7.26
C PHE A 30 -14.69 3.46 8.24
N PHE A 31 -14.09 4.53 8.79
CA PHE A 31 -13.00 4.38 9.75
C PHE A 31 -13.46 3.70 11.04
N ARG A 32 -14.66 4.03 11.55
CA ARG A 32 -15.20 3.40 12.77
C ARG A 32 -15.48 1.91 12.60
N VAL A 33 -16.01 1.49 11.45
CA VAL A 33 -16.30 0.08 11.13
C VAL A 33 -14.99 -0.68 10.99
N TYR A 34 -14.07 -0.21 10.14
CA TYR A 34 -12.88 -0.99 9.78
C TYR A 34 -11.74 -0.93 10.79
N SER A 35 -11.69 0.08 11.66
CA SER A 35 -10.78 0.07 12.83
C SER A 35 -11.17 -0.97 13.88
N ARG A 36 -12.43 -1.41 13.90
CA ARG A 36 -12.96 -2.41 14.86
C ARG A 36 -13.38 -3.71 14.18
N TRP A 37 -13.15 -3.83 12.88
CA TRP A 37 -13.58 -5.00 12.12
C TRP A 37 -12.77 -6.22 12.57
N ASN A 38 -13.48 -7.32 12.86
CA ASN A 38 -12.82 -8.58 13.16
C ASN A 38 -12.33 -9.18 11.84
N TRP A 39 -11.02 -9.08 11.59
CA TRP A 39 -10.38 -9.63 10.40
C TRP A 39 -9.98 -11.10 10.55
N ASP A 40 -10.73 -11.86 11.36
CA ASP A 40 -10.54 -13.31 11.44
C ASP A 40 -10.69 -13.93 10.03
N PRO A 41 -9.74 -14.76 9.56
CA PRO A 41 -9.80 -15.28 8.20
C PRO A 41 -11.05 -16.13 7.90
N SER A 42 -11.67 -16.75 8.90
CA SER A 42 -12.81 -17.65 8.73
C SER A 42 -14.18 -16.95 8.73
N GLU A 43 -14.29 -15.79 9.38
CA GLU A 43 -15.56 -15.07 9.54
C GLU A 43 -15.52 -13.60 9.11
N GLY A 44 -14.33 -13.00 9.09
CA GLY A 44 -14.09 -11.57 8.90
C GLY A 44 -14.09 -11.11 7.45
N ALA A 45 -14.55 -11.93 6.50
CA ALA A 45 -14.58 -11.57 5.09
C ALA A 45 -15.61 -10.47 4.80
N VAL A 46 -15.21 -9.47 4.02
CA VAL A 46 -16.11 -8.43 3.55
C VAL A 46 -16.79 -8.93 2.27
N ILE A 47 -18.10 -9.15 2.38
CA ILE A 47 -18.96 -9.71 1.34
C ILE A 47 -20.13 -8.73 1.09
N LEU A 48 -20.38 -8.38 -0.18
CA LEU A 48 -21.47 -7.47 -0.56
C LEU A 48 -22.79 -8.18 -0.84
N CYS A 49 -22.72 -9.39 -1.39
CA CYS A 49 -23.87 -10.22 -1.74
C CYS A 49 -23.52 -11.69 -1.56
N HIS A 50 -24.53 -12.54 -1.45
CA HIS A 50 -24.31 -13.97 -1.35
C HIS A 50 -23.69 -14.49 -2.66
N SER A 51 -22.60 -15.27 -2.56
CA SER A 51 -21.97 -15.85 -3.73
C SER A 51 -22.85 -16.95 -4.30
N GLU A 52 -23.22 -16.84 -5.57
CA GLU A 52 -23.95 -17.89 -6.27
C GLU A 52 -23.04 -19.11 -6.46
N GLN A 53 -23.46 -20.28 -5.97
CA GLN A 53 -22.89 -21.54 -6.39
C GLN A 53 -23.51 -21.93 -7.73
N ARG A 54 -22.74 -21.77 -8.81
CA ARG A 54 -23.15 -22.22 -10.14
C ARG A 54 -22.62 -23.62 -10.37
N SER A 55 -23.53 -24.57 -10.52
CA SER A 55 -23.25 -25.96 -10.88
C SER A 55 -23.84 -26.23 -12.26
N GLY A 56 -23.06 -26.83 -13.16
CA GLY A 56 -23.47 -27.07 -14.54
C GLY A 56 -22.27 -27.18 -15.47
N ASP A 57 -22.54 -27.55 -16.74
CA ASP A 57 -21.50 -27.63 -17.75
C ASP A 57 -20.85 -26.26 -17.99
N GLY A 58 -19.53 -26.23 -18.12
CA GLY A 58 -18.74 -24.99 -18.21
C GLY A 58 -18.36 -24.30 -16.89
N PHE A 59 -18.90 -24.70 -15.73
CA PHE A 59 -18.57 -24.08 -14.43
C PHE A 59 -17.63 -24.92 -13.54
N GLN A 60 -17.30 -26.13 -13.95
CA GLN A 60 -16.57 -27.12 -13.14
C GLN A 60 -15.13 -26.70 -12.78
N HIS A 61 -14.51 -25.83 -13.59
CA HIS A 61 -13.13 -25.38 -13.39
C HIS A 61 -13.03 -24.03 -12.68
N HIS A 62 -14.16 -23.37 -12.40
CA HIS A 62 -14.15 -22.08 -11.74
C HIS A 62 -13.84 -22.23 -10.25
N LYS A 63 -12.73 -21.65 -9.83
CA LYS A 63 -12.38 -21.55 -8.41
C LYS A 63 -13.17 -20.40 -7.80
N VAL A 64 -14.15 -20.71 -6.97
CA VAL A 64 -14.85 -19.73 -6.15
C VAL A 64 -14.15 -19.67 -4.79
N TRP A 65 -13.94 -18.45 -4.28
CA TRP A 65 -13.39 -18.27 -2.94
C TRP A 65 -14.35 -18.82 -1.88
N CYS A 66 -13.81 -19.63 -0.97
CA CYS A 66 -14.50 -20.11 0.21
C CYS A 66 -13.73 -19.70 1.46
N PRO A 67 -14.42 -19.36 2.57
CA PRO A 67 -13.74 -19.10 3.83
C PRO A 67 -12.98 -20.35 4.29
N PRO A 68 -11.79 -20.19 4.87
CA PRO A 68 -11.11 -21.30 5.53
C PRO A 68 -11.96 -21.82 6.70
N PRO A 69 -11.78 -23.09 7.10
CA PRO A 69 -12.48 -23.67 8.25
C PRO A 69 -12.26 -22.82 9.51
N LYS A 70 -13.31 -22.70 10.33
CA LYS A 70 -13.19 -22.05 11.64
C LYS A 70 -12.21 -22.84 12.51
N ARG A 71 -11.39 -22.11 13.26
CA ARG A 71 -10.50 -22.71 14.27
C ARG A 71 -11.37 -23.18 15.43
N THR A 72 -11.30 -24.47 15.77
CA THR A 72 -12.05 -25.01 16.92
C THR A 72 -11.24 -24.93 18.21
N THR A 73 -9.91 -24.76 18.12
CA THR A 73 -9.01 -24.53 19.25
C THR A 73 -7.98 -23.44 18.92
N VAL A 74 -7.45 -22.77 19.94
CA VAL A 74 -6.42 -21.72 19.78
C VAL A 74 -5.14 -22.27 19.14
N GLU A 75 -4.84 -23.54 19.39
CA GLU A 75 -3.63 -24.24 18.92
C GLU A 75 -3.71 -24.69 17.45
N GLN A 76 -4.90 -24.78 16.86
CA GLN A 76 -5.03 -25.23 15.46
C GLN A 76 -4.29 -24.28 14.52
N PRO A 77 -3.29 -24.75 13.74
CA PRO A 77 -2.55 -23.89 12.84
C PRO A 77 -3.48 -23.30 11.79
N MET A 78 -3.31 -22.01 11.51
CA MET A 78 -4.05 -21.34 10.46
C MET A 78 -3.69 -21.98 9.12
N ALA A 79 -4.68 -22.28 8.28
CA ALA A 79 -4.43 -22.83 6.95
C ALA A 79 -3.48 -21.90 6.17
N ALA A 80 -2.48 -22.46 5.50
CA ALA A 80 -1.49 -21.67 4.75
C ALA A 80 -2.12 -20.79 3.64
N SER A 81 -3.33 -21.11 3.19
CA SER A 81 -4.12 -20.33 2.24
C SER A 81 -4.94 -19.19 2.86
N ALA A 82 -5.01 -19.10 4.19
CA ALA A 82 -5.81 -18.12 4.89
C ALA A 82 -5.22 -16.72 4.70
N SER A 83 -6.02 -15.81 4.14
CA SER A 83 -5.63 -14.41 3.95
C SER A 83 -5.90 -13.63 5.24
N PRO A 84 -4.96 -12.77 5.70
CA PRO A 84 -5.19 -11.91 6.87
C PRO A 84 -6.22 -10.80 6.62
N MET A 85 -6.62 -10.60 5.37
CA MET A 85 -7.71 -9.72 4.95
C MET A 85 -8.41 -10.34 3.73
N ALA A 86 -9.72 -10.53 3.82
CA ALA A 86 -10.55 -11.06 2.74
C ALA A 86 -11.60 -10.02 2.31
N VAL A 87 -11.48 -9.51 1.09
CA VAL A 87 -12.44 -8.59 0.47
C VAL A 87 -12.90 -9.20 -0.84
N ILE A 88 -14.14 -9.69 -0.86
CA ILE A 88 -14.61 -10.63 -1.87
C ILE A 88 -15.31 -9.88 -3.00
N THR A 89 -14.93 -10.20 -4.24
CA THR A 89 -15.58 -9.65 -5.44
C THR A 89 -17.00 -10.20 -5.55
N PRO A 90 -18.00 -9.33 -5.83
CA PRO A 90 -19.41 -9.74 -5.84
C PRO A 90 -19.78 -10.58 -7.07
N ALA A 91 -19.13 -10.36 -8.21
CA ALA A 91 -19.39 -11.09 -9.44
C ALA A 91 -18.82 -12.52 -9.38
N TYR A 92 -19.55 -13.47 -9.97
CA TYR A 92 -19.11 -14.85 -10.10
C TYR A 92 -18.03 -15.01 -11.20
N PRO A 93 -16.98 -15.83 -10.99
CA PRO A 93 -16.65 -16.50 -9.74
C PRO A 93 -16.11 -15.50 -8.70
N SER A 94 -16.68 -15.53 -7.50
CA SER A 94 -16.26 -14.63 -6.41
C SER A 94 -14.84 -14.97 -5.98
N MET A 95 -13.99 -13.95 -5.87
CA MET A 95 -12.56 -14.08 -5.57
C MET A 95 -12.15 -13.10 -4.49
N ASN A 96 -11.10 -13.44 -3.73
CA ASN A 96 -10.51 -12.51 -2.78
C ASN A 96 -9.65 -11.46 -3.52
N SER A 97 -10.11 -10.21 -3.58
CA SER A 97 -9.38 -9.08 -4.20
C SER A 97 -8.14 -8.65 -3.40
N THR A 98 -8.02 -9.05 -2.13
CA THR A 98 -6.90 -8.71 -1.24
C THR A 98 -5.93 -9.87 -1.03
N PHE A 99 -5.85 -10.82 -1.96
CA PHE A 99 -4.90 -11.96 -1.93
C PHE A 99 -3.43 -11.56 -1.76
N GLY A 100 -3.09 -10.33 -2.15
CA GLY A 100 -1.77 -9.79 -1.93
C GLY A 100 -1.47 -9.51 -0.46
N VAL A 101 -2.44 -9.13 0.37
CA VAL A 101 -2.21 -8.59 1.72
C VAL A 101 -1.42 -9.60 2.57
N THR A 102 -0.24 -9.18 3.06
CA THR A 102 0.57 -9.91 4.04
C THR A 102 0.24 -9.44 5.45
N SER A 103 0.66 -10.20 6.47
CA SER A 103 0.51 -9.81 7.88
C SER A 103 1.04 -8.41 8.17
N MET A 104 2.21 -8.03 7.61
CA MET A 104 2.77 -6.70 7.80
C MET A 104 1.95 -5.59 7.13
N THR A 105 1.49 -5.81 5.89
CA THR A 105 0.62 -4.83 5.24
C THR A 105 -0.72 -4.73 5.95
N MET A 106 -1.21 -5.82 6.53
CA MET A 106 -2.44 -5.84 7.31
C MET A 106 -2.31 -5.02 8.59
N GLU A 107 -1.21 -5.18 9.32
CA GLU A 107 -0.94 -4.40 10.51
C GLU A 107 -0.86 -2.90 10.18
N THR A 108 -0.18 -2.55 9.07
CA THR A 108 -0.14 -1.16 8.59
C THR A 108 -1.54 -0.63 8.29
N LEU A 109 -2.39 -1.42 7.61
CA LEU A 109 -3.77 -1.02 7.29
C LEU A 109 -4.59 -0.80 8.56
N LYS A 110 -4.50 -1.71 9.55
CA LYS A 110 -5.18 -1.57 10.84
C LYS A 110 -4.76 -0.28 11.54
N ARG A 111 -3.45 -0.02 11.61
CA ARG A 111 -2.89 1.19 12.24
C ARG A 111 -3.37 2.48 11.57
N GLU A 112 -3.42 2.53 10.25
CA GLU A 112 -3.91 3.72 9.52
C GLU A 112 -5.44 3.90 9.67
N LEU A 113 -6.21 2.81 9.72
CA LEU A 113 -7.64 2.85 10.00
C LEU A 113 -7.94 3.33 11.42
N GLU A 114 -7.16 2.86 12.40
CA GLU A 114 -7.21 3.32 13.79
C GLU A 114 -6.80 4.79 13.94
N ARG A 115 -5.72 5.22 13.25
CA ARG A 115 -5.30 6.62 13.19
C ARG A 115 -6.43 7.51 12.67
N GLY A 116 -7.04 7.13 11.55
CA GLY A 116 -8.18 7.85 10.99
C GLY A 116 -9.35 7.92 11.96
N ALA A 117 -9.72 6.79 12.59
CA ALA A 117 -10.78 6.74 13.59
C ALA A 117 -10.48 7.63 14.82
N SER A 118 -9.23 7.68 15.27
CA SER A 118 -8.78 8.51 16.40
C SER A 118 -8.86 10.01 16.07
N ILE A 119 -8.41 10.41 14.88
CA ILE A 119 -8.52 11.80 14.40
C ILE A 119 -9.99 12.23 14.38
N ILE A 120 -10.86 11.36 13.84
CA ILE A 120 -12.30 11.59 13.74
C ILE A 120 -12.95 11.71 15.12
N ALA A 121 -12.56 10.86 16.07
CA ALA A 121 -13.08 10.88 17.44
C ALA A 121 -12.62 12.11 18.22
N THR A 122 -11.36 12.54 18.06
CA THR A 122 -10.75 13.62 18.83
C THR A 122 -11.15 15.00 18.30
N LYS A 123 -11.01 15.21 16.98
CA LYS A 123 -11.24 16.52 16.38
C LYS A 123 -12.71 16.77 16.08
N GLY A 124 -13.53 15.72 16.09
CA GLY A 124 -14.91 15.73 15.62
C GLY A 124 -14.94 16.08 14.14
N VAL A 125 -15.29 15.15 13.25
CA VAL A 125 -15.57 15.58 11.87
C VAL A 125 -16.98 16.17 11.85
N ASN A 126 -17.13 17.38 12.39
CA ASN A 126 -18.17 18.26 11.91
C ASN A 126 -17.72 18.69 10.52
N LEU A 127 -18.43 18.20 9.52
CA LEU A 127 -17.98 18.11 8.12
C LEU A 127 -17.82 19.49 7.45
N SER A 128 -18.00 20.56 8.22
CA SER A 128 -17.82 21.97 7.89
C SER A 128 -16.41 22.54 8.18
N SER A 129 -15.56 21.86 8.96
CA SER A 129 -14.17 22.33 9.21
C SER A 129 -13.16 21.72 8.24
N ARG A 130 -12.62 22.55 7.35
CA ARG A 130 -11.55 22.19 6.39
C ARG A 130 -10.31 21.60 7.08
N ALA A 131 -9.92 22.15 8.23
CA ALA A 131 -8.72 21.72 8.96
C ALA A 131 -8.80 20.25 9.43
N ASN A 132 -10.00 19.77 9.76
CA ASN A 132 -10.18 18.38 10.21
C ASN A 132 -10.01 17.41 9.04
N TRP A 133 -10.47 17.77 7.84
CA TRP A 133 -10.25 17.00 6.62
C TRP A 133 -8.77 17.00 6.23
N GLU A 134 -8.10 18.14 6.27
CA GLU A 134 -6.66 18.25 5.98
C GLU A 134 -5.81 17.38 6.90
N SER A 135 -6.20 17.23 8.17
CA SER A 135 -5.54 16.31 9.11
C SER A 135 -5.77 14.84 8.77
N LEU A 136 -6.95 14.48 8.26
CA LEU A 136 -7.28 13.09 7.90
C LEU A 136 -6.54 12.65 6.63
N ILE A 137 -6.46 13.54 5.65
CA ILE A 137 -5.80 13.31 4.35
C ILE A 137 -4.32 13.72 4.34
N GLU A 138 -3.75 14.02 5.51
CA GLU A 138 -2.34 14.38 5.64
C GLU A 138 -1.47 13.29 4.97
N PRO A 139 -0.55 13.68 4.06
CA PRO A 139 0.36 12.75 3.42
C PRO A 139 1.18 11.96 4.44
N LEU A 140 1.47 10.70 4.11
CA LEU A 140 2.34 9.87 4.91
C LEU A 140 3.78 10.39 4.87
N HIS A 141 4.35 10.66 6.04
CA HIS A 141 5.78 10.96 6.21
C HIS A 141 6.61 9.68 6.14
N PHE A 142 6.97 9.25 4.94
CA PHE A 142 7.71 7.99 4.73
C PHE A 142 9.23 8.20 4.74
N PHE A 143 9.72 9.22 4.03
CA PHE A 143 11.16 9.48 3.85
C PHE A 143 11.75 10.43 4.91
N GLN A 144 10.89 11.08 5.71
CA GLN A 144 11.25 12.04 6.74
C GLN A 144 11.29 11.40 8.12
N TYR A 145 12.48 11.05 8.58
CA TYR A 145 12.64 10.41 9.88
C TYR A 145 12.22 11.32 11.05
N ASP A 146 12.49 12.62 10.96
CA ASP A 146 12.10 13.65 11.93
C ASP A 146 10.57 13.74 12.13
N GLN A 147 9.79 13.38 11.10
CA GLN A 147 8.33 13.38 11.13
C GLN A 147 7.73 11.97 11.34
N GLY A 148 8.52 11.03 11.87
CA GLY A 148 8.08 9.68 12.19
C GLY A 148 8.21 8.66 11.05
N GLY A 149 8.94 9.00 9.99
CA GLY A 149 9.32 8.08 8.91
C GLY A 149 10.42 7.09 9.29
N TYR A 150 11.02 6.44 8.30
CA TYR A 150 12.02 5.39 8.53
C TYR A 150 13.45 5.94 8.59
N LYS A 151 14.29 5.36 9.47
CA LYS A 151 15.74 5.69 9.56
C LYS A 151 16.56 5.06 8.45
N GLN A 152 16.17 3.88 8.02
CA GLN A 152 16.93 3.02 7.14
C GLN A 152 16.01 2.58 6.00
N PHE A 153 16.57 2.45 4.80
CA PHE A 153 15.83 2.03 3.62
C PHE A 153 16.61 0.97 2.86
N LEU A 154 15.86 0.03 2.29
CA LEU A 154 16.32 -0.74 1.16
C LEU A 154 15.90 -0.02 -0.12
N GLN A 155 16.89 0.40 -0.91
CA GLN A 155 16.72 1.05 -2.20
C GLN A 155 16.99 0.04 -3.30
N ILE A 156 15.98 -0.24 -4.12
CA ILE A 156 16.09 -1.09 -5.31
C ILE A 156 16.15 -0.16 -6.51
N GLU A 157 17.36 0.09 -7.00
CA GLU A 157 17.65 0.93 -8.16
C GLU A 157 17.44 0.13 -9.44
N ILE A 158 16.83 0.78 -10.43
CA ILE A 158 16.48 0.20 -11.72
C ILE A 158 16.92 1.18 -12.79
N GLY A 159 17.93 0.80 -13.57
CA GLY A 159 18.43 1.59 -14.69
C GLY A 159 18.00 0.96 -16.02
N GLY A 160 17.75 1.77 -17.04
CA GLY A 160 17.45 1.31 -18.40
C GLY A 160 18.08 2.21 -19.46
N ALA A 161 18.56 1.58 -20.54
CA ALA A 161 19.17 2.23 -21.69
C ALA A 161 18.13 2.97 -22.56
N SER A 162 16.87 2.55 -22.51
CA SER A 162 15.73 3.22 -23.14
C SER A 162 14.56 3.33 -22.16
N GLU A 163 13.63 4.25 -22.43
CA GLU A 163 12.42 4.38 -21.62
C GLU A 163 11.60 3.08 -21.57
N LEU A 164 11.57 2.36 -22.70
CA LEU A 164 10.86 1.09 -22.81
C LEU A 164 11.54 0.01 -21.95
N SER A 165 12.86 -0.15 -22.04
CA SER A 165 13.58 -1.16 -21.25
C SER A 165 13.47 -0.87 -19.76
N HIS A 166 13.58 0.40 -19.38
CA HIS A 166 13.38 0.87 -18.01
C HIS A 166 11.98 0.56 -17.49
N LYS A 167 10.92 0.97 -18.19
CA LYS A 167 9.53 0.74 -17.75
C LYS A 167 9.19 -0.74 -17.64
N SER A 168 9.64 -1.55 -18.59
CA SER A 168 9.42 -3.00 -18.55
C SER A 168 10.16 -3.64 -17.35
N ALA A 169 11.42 -3.26 -17.11
CA ALA A 169 12.18 -3.74 -15.96
C ALA A 169 11.54 -3.26 -14.64
N GLU A 170 11.17 -1.98 -14.53
CA GLU A 170 10.48 -1.42 -13.37
C GLU A 170 9.19 -2.18 -13.04
N GLY A 171 8.35 -2.43 -14.04
CA GLY A 171 7.11 -3.18 -13.88
C GLY A 171 7.35 -4.60 -13.36
N LEU A 172 8.33 -5.30 -13.94
CA LEU A 172 8.68 -6.66 -13.52
C LEU A 172 9.25 -6.67 -12.10
N VAL A 173 10.24 -5.84 -11.78
CA VAL A 173 10.83 -5.73 -10.45
C VAL A 173 9.76 -5.39 -9.40
N ASN A 174 8.88 -4.42 -9.68
CA ASN A 174 7.80 -4.04 -8.79
C ASN A 174 6.82 -5.21 -8.55
N SER A 175 6.49 -5.98 -9.58
CA SER A 175 5.63 -7.17 -9.46
C SER A 175 6.25 -8.28 -8.60
N LYS A 176 7.59 -8.38 -8.58
CA LYS A 176 8.34 -9.41 -7.87
C LYS A 176 8.85 -8.99 -6.48
N LEU A 177 8.93 -7.69 -6.20
CA LEU A 177 9.38 -7.14 -4.90
C LEU A 177 8.64 -7.79 -3.74
N LYS A 178 7.32 -7.88 -3.85
CA LYS A 178 6.50 -8.44 -2.79
C LYS A 178 6.65 -9.95 -2.61
N PRO A 179 6.43 -10.80 -3.64
CA PRO A 179 6.50 -12.24 -3.48
C PRO A 179 7.92 -12.75 -3.19
N LEU A 180 8.96 -12.09 -3.73
CA LEU A 180 10.34 -12.57 -3.60
C LEU A 180 11.09 -11.98 -2.40
N LEU A 181 10.80 -10.74 -1.99
CA LEU A 181 11.49 -10.10 -0.87
C LEU A 181 10.59 -9.93 0.35
N LEU A 182 9.49 -9.20 0.22
CA LEU A 182 8.68 -8.79 1.38
C LEU A 182 7.98 -9.97 2.09
N ARG A 183 7.68 -11.07 1.39
CA ARG A 183 7.14 -12.30 2.01
C ARG A 183 8.20 -13.15 2.70
N LYS A 184 9.46 -13.03 2.29
CA LYS A 184 10.59 -13.80 2.82
C LYS A 184 11.33 -13.12 3.96
N MET A 185 11.31 -11.80 4.01
CA MET A 185 11.90 -11.04 5.12
C MET A 185 11.50 -11.52 6.53
N PRO A 186 10.23 -11.90 6.82
CA PRO A 186 9.87 -12.42 8.14
C PRO A 186 10.59 -13.71 8.53
N GLU A 187 10.95 -14.57 7.56
CA GLU A 187 11.66 -15.83 7.81
C GLU A 187 13.11 -15.58 8.27
N ALA A 188 13.68 -14.41 7.95
CA ALA A 188 15.04 -14.02 8.33
C ALA A 188 15.11 -13.35 9.73
N VAL A 189 13.96 -13.11 10.37
CA VAL A 189 13.88 -12.41 11.66
C VAL A 189 13.83 -13.45 12.80
N PRO A 190 14.77 -13.42 13.76
CA PRO A 190 14.74 -14.32 14.91
C PRO A 190 13.44 -14.15 15.73
N GLU A 191 12.85 -15.25 16.21
CA GLU A 191 11.56 -15.26 16.93
C GLU A 191 11.53 -14.32 18.15
N ASP A 192 12.66 -14.12 18.83
CA ASP A 192 12.79 -13.28 20.02
C ASP A 192 13.06 -11.79 19.73
N SER A 193 13.21 -11.41 18.46
CA SER A 193 13.54 -10.02 18.11
C SER A 193 12.30 -9.13 18.10
N CYS A 194 12.18 -8.28 19.12
CA CYS A 194 11.12 -7.28 19.23
C CYS A 194 11.02 -6.41 17.95
N LYS A 195 9.88 -6.55 17.26
CA LYS A 195 9.29 -5.62 16.27
C LYS A 195 10.20 -5.20 15.10
N VAL A 196 10.66 -6.15 14.31
CA VAL A 196 11.03 -5.84 12.92
C VAL A 196 9.78 -5.36 12.18
N THR A 197 9.80 -4.13 11.71
CA THR A 197 8.76 -3.62 10.82
C THR A 197 9.38 -3.05 9.57
N TYR A 198 8.74 -3.32 8.43
CA TYR A 198 9.15 -2.80 7.15
C TYR A 198 7.92 -2.41 6.34
N ARG A 199 8.06 -1.37 5.53
CA ARG A 199 6.97 -0.82 4.72
C ARG A 199 7.51 -0.47 3.34
N ALA A 200 6.93 -1.02 2.30
CA ALA A 200 7.26 -0.60 0.93
C ALA A 200 6.53 0.71 0.60
N TRP A 201 7.24 1.65 -0.01
CA TRP A 201 6.65 2.82 -0.63
C TRP A 201 5.82 2.41 -1.84
N THR A 202 4.77 3.17 -2.15
CA THR A 202 3.94 2.91 -3.31
C THR A 202 4.47 3.67 -4.52
N GLY A 203 5.08 2.94 -5.45
CA GLY A 203 5.59 3.48 -6.71
C GLY A 203 7.11 3.66 -6.73
N ALA A 204 7.66 3.77 -7.92
CA ALA A 204 9.06 4.07 -8.14
C ALA A 204 9.28 5.58 -8.11
N MET A 205 10.39 6.00 -7.50
CA MET A 205 10.81 7.40 -7.48
C MET A 205 11.91 7.62 -8.51
N PRO A 206 11.88 8.71 -9.28
CA PRO A 206 12.97 9.03 -10.19
C PRO A 206 14.25 9.31 -9.38
N ILE A 207 15.35 8.72 -9.81
CA ILE A 207 16.67 8.96 -9.23
C ILE A 207 17.69 9.10 -10.37
N GLU A 208 18.81 9.75 -10.09
CA GLU A 208 19.96 9.74 -11.00
C GLU A 208 20.72 8.42 -10.85
N ASP A 209 21.26 7.91 -11.97
CA ASP A 209 22.16 6.76 -11.93
C ASP A 209 23.46 7.14 -11.22
N PRO A 210 23.79 6.50 -10.08
CA PRO A 210 25.05 6.76 -9.38
C PRO A 210 26.28 6.41 -10.24
N CYS A 211 26.15 5.47 -11.18
CA CYS A 211 27.22 5.07 -12.10
C CYS A 211 27.19 5.86 -13.42
N ARG A 212 26.13 6.64 -13.69
CA ARG A 212 25.89 7.34 -14.98
C ARG A 212 25.95 6.42 -16.21
N GLU A 213 25.58 5.16 -16.05
CA GLU A 213 25.53 4.15 -17.11
C GLU A 213 24.20 4.21 -17.86
N TYR A 214 23.12 4.52 -17.16
CA TYR A 214 21.76 4.48 -17.68
C TYR A 214 21.09 5.86 -17.68
N PRO A 215 20.50 6.30 -18.82
CA PRO A 215 19.79 7.58 -18.90
C PRO A 215 18.42 7.57 -18.21
N TYR A 216 17.79 6.40 -18.05
CA TYR A 216 16.50 6.26 -17.36
C TYR A 216 16.69 5.49 -16.06
N CYS A 217 16.46 6.14 -14.92
CA CYS A 217 16.63 5.52 -13.62
C CYS A 217 15.47 5.82 -12.66
N SER A 218 15.06 4.79 -11.93
CA SER A 218 14.11 4.91 -10.84
C SER A 218 14.50 3.98 -9.69
N ALA A 219 13.92 4.21 -8.51
CA ALA A 219 14.11 3.34 -7.37
C ALA A 219 12.81 3.04 -6.63
N LEU A 220 12.68 1.78 -6.23
CA LEU A 220 11.68 1.35 -5.25
C LEU A 220 12.30 1.41 -3.85
N PHE A 221 11.50 1.84 -2.86
CA PHE A 221 11.97 1.99 -1.49
C PHE A 221 11.20 1.10 -0.52
N VAL A 222 11.93 0.45 0.38
CA VAL A 222 11.37 -0.24 1.54
C VAL A 222 11.95 0.40 2.78
N GLY A 223 11.12 1.08 3.56
CA GLY A 223 11.49 1.63 4.86
C GLY A 223 11.63 0.51 5.88
N LEU A 224 12.70 0.56 6.68
CA LEU A 224 13.11 -0.47 7.62
C LEU A 224 13.17 0.10 9.04
N SER A 225 12.58 -0.63 9.97
CA SER A 225 12.75 -0.47 11.41
C SER A 225 13.18 -1.84 11.94
N ILE A 226 14.49 -2.09 11.85
CA ILE A 226 15.15 -3.34 12.22
C ILE A 226 16.11 -3.10 13.40
N PRO A 227 16.34 -4.12 14.26
CA PRO A 227 17.38 -4.08 15.28
C PRO A 227 18.77 -3.83 14.67
N VAL A 228 19.64 -3.17 15.45
CA VAL A 228 21.04 -2.96 15.07
C VAL A 228 21.73 -4.33 14.93
N GLY A 229 22.46 -4.53 13.84
CA GLY A 229 23.20 -5.77 13.56
C GLY A 229 22.39 -6.85 12.84
N MET A 230 21.11 -6.63 12.54
CA MET A 230 20.32 -7.56 11.71
C MET A 230 20.86 -7.60 10.28
N ASP A 231 21.22 -8.80 9.81
CA ASP A 231 21.78 -9.01 8.47
C ASP A 231 20.68 -9.35 7.44
N LEU A 232 20.36 -8.39 6.56
CA LEU A 232 19.42 -8.59 5.47
C LEU A 232 20.08 -9.15 4.19
N ARG A 233 21.40 -9.31 4.14
CA ARG A 233 22.12 -9.76 2.94
C ARG A 233 21.63 -11.12 2.41
N PRO A 234 21.33 -12.13 3.25
CA PRO A 234 20.82 -13.41 2.75
C PRO A 234 19.50 -13.24 1.99
N ALA A 235 18.54 -12.51 2.57
CA ALA A 235 17.24 -12.26 1.95
C ALA A 235 17.37 -11.43 0.65
N VAL A 236 18.26 -10.45 0.63
CA VAL A 236 18.54 -9.63 -0.57
C VAL A 236 19.23 -10.47 -1.65
N ARG A 237 20.17 -11.34 -1.30
CA ARG A 237 20.85 -12.23 -2.26
C ARG A 237 19.87 -13.18 -2.92
N GLU A 238 19.07 -13.87 -2.12
CA GLU A 238 18.04 -14.78 -2.64
C GLU A 238 17.03 -14.04 -3.52
N PHE A 239 16.62 -12.84 -3.12
CA PHE A 239 15.78 -11.97 -3.94
C PHE A 239 16.43 -11.67 -5.31
N MET A 240 17.70 -11.25 -5.32
CA MET A 240 18.42 -10.91 -6.55
C MET A 240 18.63 -12.11 -7.47
N GLU A 241 18.92 -13.28 -6.91
CA GLU A 241 19.06 -14.53 -7.67
C GLU A 241 17.74 -14.90 -8.35
N ARG A 242 16.64 -14.95 -7.60
CA ARG A 242 15.30 -15.28 -8.13
C ARG A 242 14.79 -14.24 -9.11
N LEU A 243 15.00 -12.96 -8.82
CA LEU A 243 14.67 -11.86 -9.72
C LEU A 243 15.48 -11.96 -11.01
N GLY A 244 16.77 -12.32 -10.92
CA GLY A 244 17.63 -12.55 -12.05
C GLY A 244 17.12 -13.63 -13.00
N VAL A 245 16.56 -14.72 -12.45
CA VAL A 245 15.90 -15.78 -13.24
C VAL A 245 14.66 -15.22 -13.93
N GLU A 246 13.76 -14.55 -13.21
CA GLU A 246 12.54 -13.96 -13.77
C GLU A 246 12.83 -12.96 -14.89
N LEU A 247 13.84 -12.10 -14.72
CA LEU A 247 14.30 -11.15 -15.73
C LEU A 247 14.87 -11.87 -16.95
N ALA A 248 15.64 -12.95 -16.76
CA ALA A 248 16.18 -13.72 -17.88
C ALA A 248 15.09 -14.48 -18.66
N THR A 249 14.07 -14.97 -17.96
CA THR A 249 12.98 -15.73 -18.58
C THR A 249 11.99 -14.83 -19.31
N GLN A 250 11.62 -13.69 -18.71
CA GLN A 250 10.59 -12.81 -19.28
C GLN A 250 11.16 -11.72 -20.21
N MET A 251 12.44 -11.37 -20.05
CA MET A 251 13.11 -10.31 -20.81
C MET A 251 14.52 -10.73 -21.29
N PRO A 252 14.66 -11.85 -22.01
CA PRO A 252 15.96 -12.42 -22.37
C PRO A 252 16.82 -11.48 -23.23
N GLU A 253 16.21 -10.83 -24.23
CA GLU A 253 16.91 -9.94 -25.17
C GLU A 253 17.44 -8.69 -24.49
N TYR A 254 16.61 -8.06 -23.66
CA TYR A 254 16.99 -6.88 -22.89
C TYR A 254 18.13 -7.19 -21.90
N LYS A 255 18.09 -8.36 -21.24
CA LYS A 255 19.11 -8.77 -20.30
C LYS A 255 20.44 -9.10 -21.00
N ALA A 256 20.39 -9.84 -22.12
CA ALA A 256 21.57 -10.19 -22.89
C ALA A 256 22.25 -8.95 -23.52
N GLY A 257 21.46 -7.96 -23.93
CA GLY A 257 21.94 -6.70 -24.49
C GLY A 257 22.38 -5.66 -23.46
N GLY A 258 22.36 -5.97 -22.15
CA GLY A 258 22.70 -5.00 -21.09
C GLY A 258 21.78 -3.77 -21.04
N MET A 259 20.55 -3.89 -21.54
CA MET A 259 19.64 -2.77 -21.72
C MET A 259 19.02 -2.24 -20.43
N PHE A 260 19.22 -2.94 -19.31
CA PHE A 260 18.83 -2.50 -17.98
C PHE A 260 19.76 -3.14 -16.94
N ASP A 261 19.80 -2.54 -15.75
CA ASP A 261 20.45 -3.11 -14.57
C ASP A 261 19.56 -2.90 -13.33
N VAL A 262 19.68 -3.80 -12.36
CA VAL A 262 18.97 -3.73 -11.09
C VAL A 262 19.95 -3.90 -9.94
N ARG A 263 19.96 -2.94 -9.02
CA ARG A 263 20.86 -2.93 -7.86
C ARG A 263 20.08 -2.75 -6.59
N VAL A 264 20.52 -3.40 -5.52
CA VAL A 264 19.90 -3.25 -4.20
C VAL A 264 20.92 -2.69 -3.23
N ARG A 265 20.57 -1.58 -2.58
CA ARG A 265 21.42 -0.89 -1.61
C ARG A 265 20.69 -0.68 -0.31
N HIS A 266 21.43 -0.77 0.79
CA HIS A 266 20.95 -0.33 2.09
C HIS A 266 21.43 1.10 2.31
N VAL A 267 20.50 2.02 2.53
CA VAL A 267 20.79 3.46 2.63
C VAL A 267 20.16 4.08 3.88
N PRO A 268 20.91 4.89 4.65
CA PRO A 268 20.33 5.67 5.73
C PRO A 268 19.47 6.82 5.19
N SER A 269 18.47 7.25 5.96
CA SER A 269 17.61 8.41 5.63
C SER A 269 18.41 9.68 5.29
N ALA A 270 19.55 9.87 5.95
CA ALA A 270 20.43 11.03 5.73
C ALA A 270 21.05 11.06 4.32
N SER A 271 21.26 9.90 3.67
CA SER A 271 21.84 9.81 2.34
C SER A 271 20.82 9.82 1.20
N LEU A 272 19.53 9.92 1.51
CA LEU A 272 18.51 10.02 0.47
C LEU A 272 18.59 11.37 -0.27
N PRO A 273 18.41 11.40 -1.59
CA PRO A 273 18.32 12.64 -2.34
C PRO A 273 17.19 13.55 -1.84
N ASP A 274 17.39 14.86 -1.90
CA ASP A 274 16.36 15.84 -1.50
C ASP A 274 15.07 15.71 -2.31
N SER A 275 15.19 15.36 -3.59
CA SER A 275 14.04 15.06 -4.45
C SER A 275 13.15 13.97 -3.84
N VAL A 276 13.74 12.89 -3.31
CA VAL A 276 13.02 11.79 -2.65
C VAL A 276 12.48 12.22 -1.29
N ARG A 277 13.28 12.93 -0.48
CA ARG A 277 12.85 13.43 0.84
C ARG A 277 11.65 14.38 0.74
N SER A 278 11.61 15.21 -0.30
CA SER A 278 10.56 16.20 -0.52
C SER A 278 9.22 15.61 -0.95
N VAL A 279 9.18 14.38 -1.48
CA VAL A 279 7.93 13.74 -1.94
C VAL A 279 6.89 13.65 -0.83
N THR A 280 7.35 13.45 0.41
CA THR A 280 6.48 13.38 1.58
C THR A 280 6.46 14.68 2.38
N CYS A 281 7.20 15.73 1.97
CA CYS A 281 7.13 17.02 2.64
C CYS A 281 5.81 17.68 2.28
N LYS A 282 5.08 18.17 3.29
CA LYS A 282 4.12 19.23 3.06
C LYS A 282 4.82 20.38 2.33
N ARG A 283 4.12 20.95 1.33
CA ARG A 283 4.30 22.34 0.91
C ARG A 283 4.63 23.17 2.15
N LYS A 284 5.81 23.81 2.18
CA LYS A 284 5.93 25.07 2.93
C LYS A 284 4.71 25.89 2.55
N THR A 285 4.02 26.42 3.55
CA THR A 285 3.09 27.53 3.43
C THR A 285 3.60 28.47 2.33
N ALA A 286 3.03 28.35 1.13
CA ALA A 286 3.15 29.42 0.16
C ALA A 286 2.31 30.55 0.74
N ASP A 287 2.94 31.70 0.88
CA ASP A 287 2.36 32.94 1.39
C ASP A 287 0.91 33.08 0.91
N LEU A 288 -0.03 32.99 1.84
CA LEU A 288 -1.33 33.59 1.63
C LEU A 288 -1.06 35.09 1.70
N PRO A 289 -1.40 35.88 0.66
CA PRO A 289 -1.52 37.32 0.86
C PRO A 289 -2.57 37.54 1.96
N ASP A 290 -2.29 38.45 2.89
CA ASP A 290 -3.30 39.06 3.74
C ASP A 290 -4.36 39.69 2.84
N ASP A 291 -5.44 38.96 2.56
CA ASP A 291 -6.68 39.55 2.05
C ASP A 291 -7.50 40.00 3.26
N ASP A 292 -7.05 41.10 3.85
CA ASP A 292 -7.83 41.94 4.74
C ASP A 292 -8.03 43.29 4.04
N ALA A 293 -8.94 43.34 3.05
CA ALA A 293 -9.61 44.56 2.61
C ALA A 293 -10.75 44.29 1.61
N THR A 294 -11.98 44.49 2.08
CA THR A 294 -13.10 45.08 1.32
C THR A 294 -13.55 44.43 0.00
N ASN A 295 -14.68 43.72 0.01
CA ASN A 295 -15.80 44.10 -0.88
C ASN A 295 -17.12 43.40 -0.48
N ASP A 296 -17.90 44.12 0.29
CA ASP A 296 -19.30 43.86 0.58
C ASP A 296 -20.11 44.55 -0.54
N ASP A 297 -20.33 43.90 -1.71
CA ASP A 297 -21.37 44.35 -2.68
C ASP A 297 -21.67 43.46 -3.92
N ALA A 298 -21.14 42.23 -4.04
CA ALA A 298 -21.36 41.41 -5.26
C ALA A 298 -22.47 40.33 -5.15
N ALA A 299 -23.32 40.39 -4.11
CA ALA A 299 -24.37 39.39 -3.88
C ALA A 299 -25.79 39.89 -4.21
N LYS A 300 -25.97 40.67 -5.28
CA LYS A 300 -27.31 40.98 -5.84
C LYS A 300 -27.24 41.18 -7.35
N ARG A 301 -27.24 40.10 -8.13
CA ARG A 301 -27.81 40.03 -9.50
C ARG A 301 -27.54 38.67 -10.15
N VAL A 302 -28.29 37.64 -9.77
CA VAL A 302 -28.72 36.58 -10.70
C VAL A 302 -30.09 36.06 -10.24
N ARG A 303 -31.13 36.84 -10.55
CA ARG A 303 -32.49 36.36 -10.76
C ARG A 303 -33.00 37.10 -11.99
N LEU A 304 -33.59 36.35 -12.92
CA LEU A 304 -34.17 36.72 -14.21
C LEU A 304 -33.19 36.69 -15.40
N THR A 305 -33.14 35.53 -16.04
CA THR A 305 -33.59 35.30 -17.43
C THR A 305 -33.86 33.81 -17.60
#